data_AF-A0AAD9JKV6-F1
#
_entry.id   AF-A0AAD9JKV6-F1
#
_cell.length_a   1.000
_cell.length_b   1.000
_cell.length_c   1.000
_cell.angle_alpha   90.00
_cell.angle_beta   90.00
_cell.angle_gamma   90.00
#
_symmetry.space_group_name_H-M   'P 1'
#
loop_
_entity.id
_entity.type
_entity.pdbx_description
1 polymer ?
#
loop_
_entity_poly.entity_id
_entity_poly.type
_entity_poly.pdbx_seq_one_letter_code
_entity_poly.pdbx_strand_id
1 'polypeptide(L)'
;MYLYKNPREISANRTIAGKLINEWSRPIFNLTSNYKMLSRQEREERDYEHLPKKRRLSLDGGQTPARDINKALAGEERALRPGDKGWVYRARVPQPSHKDYVVRPKWNIDERPKGSQKKILNRYEKHLREFAEKKKTKKTQRAITISIEGRNMSL
;
A
#
# COMPACT_ATOMS: atom_id res chain seq x y z
N MET A 1 24.03 -25.44 6.07
CA MET A 1 23.98 -23.98 6.38
C MET A 1 25.11 -23.19 5.71
N TYR A 2 26.33 -23.73 5.67
CA TYR A 2 27.51 -23.08 5.08
C TYR A 2 27.27 -22.50 3.68
N LEU A 3 26.66 -23.26 2.76
CA LEU A 3 26.34 -22.80 1.39
C LEU A 3 25.43 -21.56 1.35
N TYR A 4 24.50 -21.41 2.29
CA TYR A 4 23.63 -20.22 2.36
C TYR A 4 24.39 -18.95 2.79
N LYS A 5 25.44 -19.10 3.59
CA LYS A 5 26.24 -17.97 4.11
C LYS A 5 27.58 -17.78 3.40
N ASN A 6 27.95 -18.65 2.47
CA ASN A 6 29.25 -18.61 1.80
C ASN A 6 29.30 -17.41 0.83
N PRO A 7 30.24 -16.47 1.00
CA PRO A 7 30.35 -15.29 0.14
C PRO A 7 30.69 -15.64 -1.31
N ARG A 8 31.32 -16.79 -1.57
CA ARG A 8 31.72 -17.25 -2.91
C ARG A 8 30.60 -18.02 -3.65
N GLU A 9 29.45 -18.22 -3.02
CA GLU A 9 28.36 -19.00 -3.59
C GLU A 9 27.46 -18.15 -4.49
N ILE A 10 26.98 -18.75 -5.58
CA ILE A 10 26.08 -18.11 -6.55
C ILE A 10 24.72 -17.82 -5.89
N SER A 11 24.11 -16.69 -6.23
CA SER A 11 22.82 -16.25 -5.66
C SER A 11 21.69 -17.28 -5.81
N ALA A 12 21.63 -17.98 -6.95
CA ALA A 12 20.66 -19.05 -7.20
C ALA A 12 20.79 -20.19 -6.18
N ASN A 13 22.02 -20.68 -5.97
CA ASN A 13 22.32 -21.74 -5.02
C ASN A 13 22.05 -21.30 -3.58
N ARG A 14 22.38 -20.05 -3.25
CA ARG A 14 22.05 -19.44 -1.96
C ARG A 14 20.54 -19.45 -1.71
N THR A 15 19.76 -19.08 -2.71
CA THR A 15 18.29 -19.07 -2.61
C THR A 15 17.73 -20.48 -2.40
N ILE A 16 18.22 -21.46 -3.15
CA ILE A 16 17.79 -22.87 -3.01
C ILE A 16 18.19 -23.43 -1.64
N ALA A 17 19.43 -23.21 -1.22
CA ALA A 17 19.91 -23.62 0.10
C ALA A 17 19.09 -22.99 1.24
N GLY A 18 18.72 -21.70 1.12
CA GLY A 18 17.85 -21.03 2.09
C GLY A 18 16.45 -21.65 2.16
N LYS A 19 15.85 -22.00 1.01
CA LYS A 19 14.56 -22.70 0.97
C LYS A 19 14.64 -24.08 1.63
N LEU A 20 15.67 -24.86 1.32
CA LEU A 20 15.87 -26.19 1.91
C LEU A 20 16.07 -26.11 3.44
N ILE A 21 16.89 -25.17 3.92
CA ILE A 21 17.09 -24.94 5.36
C ILE A 21 15.77 -24.60 6.05
N ASN A 22 14.93 -23.75 5.43
CA ASN A 22 13.63 -23.41 5.98
C ASN A 22 12.69 -24.61 6.01
N GLU A 23 12.57 -25.39 4.94
CA GLU A 23 11.72 -26.59 4.91
C GLU A 23 12.17 -27.63 5.93
N TRP A 24 13.48 -27.89 6.05
CA TRP A 24 14.00 -28.90 6.97
C TRP A 24 13.99 -28.48 8.43
N SER A 25 14.07 -27.18 8.74
CA SER A 25 14.05 -26.70 10.13
C SER A 25 12.63 -26.56 10.71
N ARG A 26 11.61 -26.47 9.85
CA ARG A 26 10.20 -26.31 10.27
C ARG A 26 9.70 -27.36 11.28
N PRO A 27 9.93 -28.68 11.08
CA PRO A 27 9.48 -29.69 12.06
C PRO A 27 10.14 -29.53 13.43
N ILE A 28 11.38 -29.04 13.47
CA ILE A 28 12.12 -28.82 14.73
C ILE A 28 11.46 -27.69 15.55
N PHE A 29 10.93 -26.67 14.87
CA PHE A 29 10.29 -25.51 15.49
C PHE A 29 8.75 -25.59 15.51
N ASN A 30 8.16 -26.74 15.18
CA ASN A 30 6.71 -26.91 15.05
C ASN A 30 6.04 -25.86 14.12
N LEU A 31 6.75 -25.42 13.07
CA LEU A 31 6.25 -24.44 12.09
C LEU A 31 5.51 -25.15 10.95
N THR A 32 4.23 -24.84 10.74
CA THR A 32 3.43 -25.48 9.67
C THR A 32 3.79 -24.91 8.28
N SER A 33 4.10 -25.77 7.30
CA SER A 33 4.24 -25.39 5.87
C SER A 33 3.02 -25.73 5.01
N ASN A 34 2.13 -26.63 5.47
CA ASN A 34 0.96 -27.05 4.72
C ASN A 34 -0.28 -26.22 5.07
N TYR A 35 -0.44 -25.08 4.38
CA TYR A 35 -1.64 -24.23 4.52
C TYR A 35 -2.86 -24.75 3.73
N LYS A 36 -2.73 -25.85 2.96
CA LYS A 36 -3.84 -26.43 2.20
C LYS A 36 -4.81 -27.21 3.07
N MET A 37 -4.32 -27.76 4.18
CA MET A 37 -5.15 -28.46 5.19
C MET A 37 -5.82 -27.49 6.17
N LEU A 38 -5.39 -26.23 6.15
CA LEU A 38 -5.96 -25.21 7.02
C LEU A 38 -7.29 -24.74 6.45
N SER A 39 -8.34 -24.80 7.28
CA SER A 39 -9.64 -24.23 6.92
C SER A 39 -9.50 -22.72 6.66
N ARG A 40 -10.47 -22.15 5.93
CA ARG A 40 -10.54 -20.70 5.71
C ARG A 40 -10.50 -19.94 7.04
N GLN A 41 -11.20 -20.45 8.05
CA GLN A 41 -11.32 -19.84 9.37
C GLN A 41 -9.98 -19.84 10.13
N GLU A 42 -9.29 -20.98 10.21
CA GLU A 42 -7.98 -21.07 10.87
C GLU A 42 -6.92 -20.19 10.17
N ARG A 43 -7.06 -19.95 8.86
CA ARG A 43 -6.17 -19.05 8.12
C ARG A 43 -6.42 -17.60 8.50
N GLU A 44 -7.69 -17.21 8.53
CA GLU A 44 -8.12 -15.88 8.97
C GLU A 44 -7.66 -15.63 10.42
N GLU A 45 -7.84 -16.58 11.34
CA GLU A 45 -7.39 -16.47 12.73
C GLU A 45 -5.88 -16.28 12.86
N ARG A 46 -5.07 -17.03 12.09
CA ARG A 46 -3.61 -16.83 12.09
C ARG A 46 -3.20 -15.49 11.50
N ASP A 47 -3.85 -15.04 10.44
CA ASP A 47 -3.61 -13.70 9.89
C ASP A 47 -3.95 -12.63 10.93
N TYR A 48 -5.05 -12.78 11.68
CA TYR A 48 -5.42 -11.91 12.80
C TYR A 48 -4.42 -11.94 13.96
N GLU A 49 -3.87 -13.11 14.32
CA GLU A 49 -2.87 -13.24 15.37
C GLU A 49 -1.52 -12.62 14.97
N HIS A 50 -1.17 -12.70 13.68
CA HIS A 50 0.03 -12.09 13.12
C HIS A 50 -0.14 -10.60 12.78
N LEU A 51 -1.35 -10.03 12.91
CA LEU A 51 -1.53 -8.59 12.74
C LEU A 51 -0.71 -7.83 13.80
N PRO A 52 0.10 -6.83 13.42
CA PRO A 52 0.93 -6.11 14.37
C PRO A 52 0.08 -5.48 15.48
N LYS A 53 0.46 -5.66 16.75
CA LYS A 53 -0.31 -5.20 17.93
C LYS A 53 -0.68 -3.71 17.90
N LYS A 54 0.11 -2.86 17.24
CA LYS A 54 -0.24 -1.45 16.98
C LYS A 54 -1.52 -1.27 16.14
N ARG A 55 -1.87 -2.22 15.27
CA ARG A 55 -3.15 -2.25 14.55
C ARG A 55 -4.29 -2.79 15.41
N ARG A 56 -4.03 -3.69 16.38
CA ARG A 56 -5.05 -4.18 17.34
C ARG A 56 -5.53 -3.07 18.29
N LEU A 57 -4.66 -2.10 18.62
CA LEU A 57 -5.04 -0.90 19.38
C LEU A 57 -5.97 0.06 18.64
N SER A 58 -6.27 -0.18 17.36
CA SER A 58 -7.31 0.57 16.65
C SER A 58 -8.65 -0.17 16.58
N LEU A 59 -8.71 -1.43 17.04
CA LEU A 59 -9.99 -2.12 17.23
C LEU A 59 -10.73 -1.53 18.45
N ASP A 60 -9.97 -1.16 19.48
CA ASP A 60 -10.42 -0.35 20.60
C ASP A 60 -10.10 1.12 20.29
N GLY A 61 -11.00 1.76 19.54
CA GLY A 61 -10.83 3.11 19.00
C GLY A 61 -10.23 4.07 20.02
N GLY A 62 -9.12 4.71 19.64
CA GLY A 62 -8.26 5.42 20.58
C GLY A 62 -9.01 6.32 21.57
N GLN A 63 -9.02 5.92 22.84
CA GLN A 63 -9.25 6.74 24.05
C GLN A 63 -10.31 7.86 23.98
N THR A 64 -11.33 7.71 23.15
CA THR A 64 -12.64 8.26 23.45
C THR A 64 -13.41 7.10 24.04
N PRO A 65 -13.96 7.20 25.27
CA PRO A 65 -14.81 6.13 25.81
C PRO A 65 -15.83 5.81 24.72
N ALA A 66 -15.83 4.55 24.29
CA ALA A 66 -16.76 4.08 23.27
C ALA A 66 -18.15 4.38 23.82
N ARG A 67 -18.78 5.44 23.32
CA ARG A 67 -20.19 5.69 23.64
C ARG A 67 -20.94 4.56 22.99
N ASP A 68 -21.52 3.70 23.82
CA ASP A 68 -22.38 2.63 23.33
C ASP A 68 -23.43 3.25 22.42
N ILE A 69 -23.41 2.89 21.14
CA ILE A 69 -24.27 3.48 20.11
C ILE A 69 -25.74 3.28 20.49
N ASN A 70 -26.04 2.14 21.12
CA ASN A 70 -27.37 1.82 21.65
C ASN A 70 -27.78 2.77 22.78
N LYS A 71 -26.84 3.15 23.65
CA LYS A 71 -27.10 4.05 24.79
C LYS A 71 -27.19 5.52 24.37
N ALA A 72 -26.44 5.91 23.33
CA ALA A 72 -26.55 7.21 22.70
C ALA A 72 -27.89 7.36 21.95
N LEU A 73 -28.36 6.31 21.27
CA LEU A 73 -29.67 6.30 20.60
C LEU A 73 -30.84 6.29 21.60
N ALA A 74 -30.65 5.66 22.76
CA ALA A 74 -31.60 5.68 23.88
C ALA A 74 -31.62 7.02 24.66
N GLY A 75 -30.72 7.97 24.35
CA GLY A 75 -30.70 9.29 24.96
C GLY A 75 -30.17 9.36 26.40
N GLU A 76 -29.64 8.26 26.94
CA GLU A 76 -29.15 8.19 28.32
C GLU A 76 -27.78 8.86 28.51
N GLU A 77 -26.95 8.92 27.47
CA GLU A 77 -25.65 9.57 27.51
C GLU A 77 -25.75 11.05 27.12
N ARG A 78 -25.77 11.93 28.13
CA ARG A 78 -25.66 13.38 27.91
C ARG A 78 -24.29 13.71 27.30
N ALA A 79 -24.30 14.51 26.23
CA ALA A 79 -23.07 15.08 25.69
C ALA A 79 -22.38 15.96 26.75
N LEU A 80 -21.07 15.76 26.93
CA LEU A 80 -20.23 16.58 27.81
C LEU A 80 -20.38 18.07 27.44
N ARG A 81 -20.54 18.91 28.45
CA ARG A 81 -20.68 20.36 28.32
C ARG A 81 -19.36 21.05 28.63
N PRO A 82 -19.16 22.31 28.19
CA PRO A 82 -18.02 23.10 28.60
C PRO A 82 -17.89 23.13 30.14
N GLY A 83 -16.74 22.70 30.66
CA GLY A 83 -16.47 22.60 32.10
C GLY A 83 -16.49 21.17 32.66
N ASP A 84 -17.07 20.20 31.95
CA ASP A 84 -17.07 18.80 32.38
C ASP A 84 -15.70 18.15 32.15
N LYS A 85 -15.30 17.24 33.06
CA LYS A 85 -14.02 16.52 32.94
C LYS A 85 -13.98 15.72 31.64
N GLY A 86 -13.01 16.03 30.78
CA GLY A 86 -12.85 15.38 29.47
C GLY A 86 -13.56 16.09 28.31
N TRP A 87 -14.25 17.21 28.55
CA TRP A 87 -14.75 18.08 27.49
C TRP A 87 -13.60 18.72 26.72
N VAL A 88 -13.68 18.67 25.38
CA VAL A 88 -12.63 19.19 24.49
C VAL A 88 -13.25 20.22 23.57
N TYR A 89 -12.74 21.46 23.61
CA TYR A 89 -13.21 22.57 22.79
C TYR A 89 -13.07 22.30 21.28
N ARG A 90 -12.06 21.50 20.91
CA ARG A 90 -11.69 21.24 19.51
C ARG A 90 -12.25 19.90 19.05
N ALA A 91 -12.76 19.87 17.81
CA ALA A 91 -13.09 18.61 17.15
C ALA A 91 -11.84 17.73 17.03
N ARG A 92 -11.98 16.43 17.33
CA ARG A 92 -10.93 15.44 17.10
C ARG A 92 -11.13 14.80 15.72
N VAL A 93 -10.03 14.54 15.03
CA VAL A 93 -10.06 13.78 13.77
C VAL A 93 -10.39 12.32 14.11
N PRO A 94 -11.46 11.73 13.53
CA PRO A 94 -11.75 10.32 13.70
C PRO A 94 -10.54 9.48 13.29
N GLN A 95 -10.19 8.50 14.12
CA GLN A 95 -9.14 7.57 13.73
C GLN A 95 -9.62 6.74 12.52
N PRO A 96 -8.76 6.50 11.52
CA PRO A 96 -9.09 5.61 10.43
C PRO A 96 -9.55 4.24 10.95
N SER A 97 -10.73 3.81 10.50
CA SER A 97 -11.24 2.48 10.87
C SER A 97 -10.43 1.40 10.15
N HIS A 98 -10.11 0.32 10.85
CA HIS A 98 -9.49 -0.88 10.28
C HIS A 98 -10.53 -1.95 9.92
N LYS A 99 -11.82 -1.58 9.86
CA LYS A 99 -12.89 -2.48 9.45
C LYS A 99 -12.90 -2.61 7.93
N ASP A 100 -12.36 -3.72 7.44
CA ASP A 100 -12.50 -4.10 6.04
C ASP A 100 -13.90 -4.72 5.83
N TYR A 101 -14.60 -4.27 4.78
CA TYR A 101 -15.90 -4.84 4.45
C TYR A 101 -15.73 -6.29 3.96
N VAL A 102 -16.17 -7.25 4.76
CA VAL A 102 -16.24 -8.67 4.37
C VAL A 102 -17.23 -8.86 3.21
N VAL A 103 -18.31 -8.08 3.21
CA VAL A 103 -19.25 -7.95 2.10
C VAL A 103 -19.23 -6.50 1.66
N ARG A 104 -18.56 -6.23 0.53
CA ARG A 104 -18.53 -4.88 -0.04
C ARG A 104 -19.95 -4.51 -0.46
N PRO A 105 -20.49 -3.35 -0.05
CA PRO A 105 -21.80 -2.91 -0.51
C PRO A 105 -21.80 -2.87 -2.04
N LYS A 106 -22.87 -3.39 -2.63
CA LYS A 106 -23.07 -3.29 -4.07
C LYS A 106 -23.26 -1.82 -4.42
N TRP A 107 -22.54 -1.36 -5.42
CA TRP A 107 -22.66 -0.02 -5.95
C TRP A 107 -24.03 0.10 -6.65
N ASN A 108 -24.89 1.00 -6.16
CA ASN A 108 -26.28 1.14 -6.65
C ASN A 108 -26.41 2.08 -7.87
N ILE A 109 -25.30 2.44 -8.51
CA ILE A 109 -25.31 3.33 -9.68
C ILE A 109 -24.86 2.50 -10.89
N ASP A 110 -25.73 2.35 -11.87
CA ASP A 110 -25.45 1.63 -13.13
C ASP A 110 -24.56 2.42 -14.11
N GLU A 111 -23.95 3.52 -13.68
CA GLU A 111 -22.93 4.20 -14.45
C GLU A 111 -21.62 3.42 -14.35
N ARG A 112 -21.37 2.56 -15.35
CA ARG A 112 -20.00 2.18 -15.66
C ARG A 112 -19.19 3.46 -15.77
N PRO A 113 -18.02 3.59 -15.10
CA PRO A 113 -17.13 4.70 -15.39
C PRO A 113 -16.90 4.65 -16.89
N LYS A 114 -17.32 5.70 -17.62
CA LYS A 114 -16.97 5.86 -19.02
C LYS A 114 -15.45 5.91 -19.05
N GLY A 115 -14.82 4.75 -19.23
CA GLY A 115 -13.38 4.61 -19.23
C GLY A 115 -12.85 5.69 -20.13
N SER A 116 -11.92 6.49 -19.62
CA SER A 116 -11.45 7.74 -20.21
C SER A 116 -11.44 7.64 -21.73
N GLN A 117 -12.50 8.13 -22.38
CA GLN A 117 -12.56 8.15 -23.83
C GLN A 117 -11.41 9.07 -24.20
N LYS A 118 -10.34 8.51 -24.79
CA LYS A 118 -9.21 9.29 -25.27
C LYS A 118 -9.84 10.36 -26.15
N LYS A 119 -9.75 11.63 -25.74
CA LYS A 119 -10.26 12.74 -26.55
C LYS A 119 -9.66 12.56 -27.94
N ILE A 120 -10.51 12.35 -28.94
CA ILE A 120 -10.07 12.25 -30.32
C ILE A 120 -9.53 13.63 -30.66
N LEU A 121 -8.21 13.72 -30.82
CA LEU A 121 -7.53 15.00 -31.02
C LEU A 121 -7.86 15.52 -32.41
N ASN A 122 -8.21 16.81 -32.48
CA ASN A 122 -8.45 17.48 -33.76
C ASN A 122 -7.13 17.59 -34.55
N ARG A 123 -7.20 17.72 -35.88
CA ARG A 123 -6.03 17.87 -36.78
C ARG A 123 -5.09 18.98 -36.31
N TYR A 124 -5.65 20.09 -35.84
CA TYR A 124 -4.89 21.20 -35.26
C TYR A 124 -4.09 20.78 -34.02
N GLU A 125 -4.73 20.11 -33.06
CA GLU A 125 -4.09 19.65 -31.82
C GLU A 125 -2.98 18.63 -32.10
N LYS A 126 -3.17 17.79 -33.13
CA LYS A 126 -2.15 16.84 -33.60
C LYS A 126 -0.91 17.58 -34.09
N HIS A 127 -1.06 18.58 -34.95
CA HIS A 127 0.06 19.39 -35.45
C HIS A 127 0.72 20.22 -34.34
N LEU A 128 -0.05 20.76 -33.39
CA LEU A 128 0.49 21.49 -32.24
C LEU A 128 1.38 20.59 -31.37
N ARG A 129 0.93 19.36 -31.10
CA ARG A 129 1.71 18.36 -30.36
C ARG A 129 2.99 17.98 -31.11
N GLU A 130 2.89 17.77 -32.41
CA GLU A 130 4.02 17.41 -33.27
C GLU A 130 5.07 18.53 -33.34
N PHE A 131 4.63 19.79 -33.38
CA PHE A 131 5.52 20.95 -33.30
C PHE A 131 6.22 21.04 -31.93
N ALA A 132 5.51 20.80 -30.83
CA ALA A 132 6.09 20.79 -29.49
C ALA A 132 7.15 19.68 -29.31
N GLU A 133 6.89 18.48 -29.85
CA GLU A 133 7.84 17.37 -29.82
C GLU A 133 9.09 17.67 -30.67
N LYS A 134 8.92 18.24 -31.88
CA LYS A 134 10.07 18.70 -32.71
C LYS A 134 10.89 19.78 -32.01
N LYS A 135 10.26 20.67 -31.22
CA LYS A 135 10.97 21.68 -30.44
C LYS A 135 11.78 21.07 -29.28
N LYS A 136 11.26 20.03 -28.63
CA LYS A 136 11.97 19.30 -27.56
C LYS A 136 13.20 18.56 -28.10
N THR A 137 13.04 17.80 -29.18
CA THR A 137 14.15 17.01 -29.76
C THR A 137 15.26 17.88 -30.35
N LYS A 138 14.92 19.04 -30.92
CA LYS A 138 15.93 20.03 -31.36
C LYS A 138 16.69 20.67 -30.20
N LYS A 139 16.08 20.80 -29.02
CA LYS A 139 16.75 21.37 -27.84
C LYS A 139 17.79 20.41 -27.24
N THR A 140 17.58 19.10 -27.38
CA THR A 140 18.52 18.06 -26.91
C THR A 140 19.68 17.83 -27.88
N GLN A 141 19.53 18.16 -29.17
CA GLN A 141 20.56 18.05 -30.21
C GLN A 141 21.30 19.38 -30.43
N ARG A 142 21.74 20.04 -29.35
CA ARG A 142 22.65 21.18 -29.49
C ARG A 142 24.04 20.61 -29.86
N ALA A 143 24.51 20.90 -31.07
CA ALA A 143 25.84 20.55 -31.50
C ALA A 143 26.88 21.07 -30.50
N ILE A 144 27.72 20.18 -29.98
CA ILE A 144 28.87 20.56 -29.18
C ILE A 144 29.78 21.38 -30.10
N THR A 145 30.22 22.55 -29.65
CA THR A 145 31.18 23.38 -30.40
C THR A 145 32.49 22.60 -30.48
N ILE A 146 32.84 22.14 -31.69
CA ILE A 146 34.08 21.41 -31.95
C ILE A 146 35.25 22.36 -31.64
N SER A 147 36.04 22.02 -30.62
CA SER A 147 37.26 22.74 -30.29
C SER A 147 38.39 22.26 -31.22
N ILE A 148 39.04 23.18 -31.93
CA ILE A 148 40.17 22.91 -32.84
C ILE A 148 41.37 22.27 -32.10
N GLU A 149 41.47 22.45 -30.78
CA GLU A 149 42.51 21.85 -29.93
C GLU A 149 42.14 20.45 -29.40
N GLY A 150 41.01 19.87 -29.82
CA GLY A 150 40.64 18.47 -29.53
C GLY A 150 40.08 18.19 -28.12
N ARG A 151 39.86 19.21 -27.28
CA ARG A 151 39.47 19.02 -25.86
C ARG A 151 38.03 18.57 -25.60
N ASN A 152 37.12 18.67 -26.58
CA ASN A 152 35.67 18.42 -26.40
C ASN A 152 35.07 17.45 -27.44
N MET A 153 35.83 16.46 -27.90
CA MET A 153 35.27 15.39 -28.74
C MET A 153 34.62 14.33 -27.84
N SER A 154 33.30 14.08 -27.98
CA SER A 154 32.65 12.93 -27.34
C SER A 154 33.01 11.67 -28.11
N LEU A 155 33.80 10.79 -27.52
CA LEU A 155 33.99 9.41 -28.00
C LEU A 155 32.73 8.57 -27.75
#